data_AF-A0A967GUR2-F1
#
_entry.id   AF-A0A967GUR2-F1
#
_cell.length_a   1.000
_cell.length_b   1.000
_cell.length_c   1.000
_cell.angle_alpha   90.00
_cell.angle_beta   90.00
_cell.angle_gamma   90.00
#
_symmetry.space_group_name_H-M   'P 1'
#
loop_
_entity.id
_entity.type
_entity.pdbx_description
1 polymer ?
#
loop_
_entity_poly.entity_id
_entity_poly.type
_entity_poly.pdbx_seq_one_letter_code
_entity_poly.pdbx_strand_id
1 'polypeptide(L)'
;KAEELYTRGLVHGTMHLSIGQEASAVGSSSALEPDDLIIHHHRGHGHTIAKGADITLMMAEFLGKEPGYCRGRGGSMHIADISGGNLGATGVVGS
;
A
#
# COMPACT_ATOMS: atom_id res chain seq x y z
N LYS A 1 -0.20 -5.92 13.65
CA LYS A 1 0.86 -4.92 13.99
C LYS A 1 0.56 -3.54 13.40
N ALA A 2 0.16 -3.42 12.13
CA ALA A 2 -0.28 -2.14 11.55
C ALA A 2 -1.45 -1.51 12.34
N GLU A 3 -2.50 -2.28 12.61
CA GLU A 3 -3.65 -1.84 13.44
C GLU A 3 -3.22 -1.39 14.84
N GLU A 4 -2.41 -2.16 15.54
CA GLU A 4 -1.89 -1.79 16.87
C GLU A 4 -1.14 -0.46 16.86
N LEU A 5 -0.29 -0.23 15.85
CA LEU A 5 0.44 1.04 15.69
C LEU A 5 -0.52 2.21 15.38
N TYR A 6 -1.57 1.95 14.61
CA TYR A 6 -2.62 2.92 14.35
C TYR A 6 -3.42 3.26 15.63
N THR A 7 -3.83 2.26 16.41
CA THR A 7 -4.51 2.44 17.70
C THR A 7 -3.64 3.24 18.68
N ARG A 8 -2.32 3.10 18.61
CA ARG A 8 -1.36 3.89 19.41
C ARG A 8 -1.11 5.31 18.88
N GLY A 9 -1.76 5.70 17.78
CA GLY A 9 -1.59 7.03 17.17
C GLY A 9 -0.25 7.23 16.46
N LEU A 10 0.48 6.14 16.13
CA LEU A 10 1.80 6.23 15.49
C LEU A 10 1.73 6.22 13.96
N VAL A 11 0.62 5.75 13.39
CA VAL A 11 0.39 5.80 11.95
C VAL A 11 -0.34 7.09 11.61
N HIS A 12 0.20 7.86 10.68
CA HIS A 12 -0.39 9.13 10.26
C HIS A 12 -1.59 8.92 9.34
N GLY A 13 -2.63 9.74 9.52
CA GLY A 13 -3.84 9.69 8.70
C GLY A 13 -4.78 8.55 9.09
N THR A 14 -5.52 8.04 8.11
CA THR A 14 -6.48 6.94 8.29
C THR A 14 -5.89 5.62 7.81
N MET A 15 -6.26 4.52 8.47
CA MET A 15 -5.89 3.16 8.08
C MET A 15 -7.12 2.42 7.57
N HIS A 16 -6.99 1.78 6.42
CA HIS A 16 -8.07 1.01 5.78
C HIS A 16 -7.62 -0.43 5.59
N LEU A 17 -8.03 -1.29 6.52
CA LEU A 17 -7.68 -2.70 6.47
C LEU A 17 -8.40 -3.40 5.30
N SER A 18 -7.70 -4.32 4.64
CA SER A 18 -8.24 -5.17 3.58
C SER A 18 -8.56 -6.59 4.09
N ILE A 19 -8.96 -6.72 5.36
CA ILE A 19 -9.33 -8.01 5.95
C ILE A 19 -10.51 -8.60 5.16
N GLY A 20 -10.37 -9.86 4.72
CA GLY A 20 -11.34 -10.56 3.88
C GLY A 20 -11.25 -10.24 2.39
N GLN A 21 -10.31 -9.41 1.95
CA GLN A 21 -10.08 -9.05 0.54
C GLN A 21 -8.71 -9.51 0.02
N GLU A 22 -7.97 -10.28 0.82
CA GLU A 22 -6.59 -10.70 0.55
C GLU A 22 -6.51 -11.55 -0.72
N ALA A 23 -7.46 -12.46 -0.90
CA ALA A 23 -7.53 -13.34 -2.07
C ALA A 23 -7.71 -12.57 -3.39
N SER A 24 -8.46 -11.45 -3.37
CA SER A 24 -8.63 -10.61 -4.55
C SER A 24 -7.30 -10.00 -4.99
N ALA A 25 -6.52 -9.50 -4.02
CA ALA A 25 -5.23 -8.88 -4.31
C ALA A 25 -4.21 -9.90 -4.84
N VAL A 26 -4.10 -11.06 -4.20
CA VAL A 26 -3.17 -12.12 -4.61
C VAL A 26 -3.59 -12.73 -5.94
N GLY A 27 -4.87 -13.07 -6.10
CA GLY A 27 -5.38 -13.70 -7.32
C GLY A 27 -5.23 -12.82 -8.55
N SER A 28 -5.58 -11.53 -8.46
CA SER A 28 -5.36 -10.58 -9.55
C SER A 28 -3.88 -10.39 -9.87
N SER A 29 -3.04 -10.19 -8.84
CA SER A 29 -1.60 -9.95 -9.03
C SER A 29 -0.87 -11.17 -9.59
N SER A 30 -1.32 -12.39 -9.29
CA SER A 30 -0.72 -13.63 -9.81
C SER A 30 -0.89 -13.85 -11.32
N ALA A 31 -1.81 -13.12 -11.93
CA ALA A 31 -2.06 -13.17 -13.37
C ALA A 31 -1.36 -12.04 -14.13
N LEU A 32 -0.64 -11.15 -13.42
CA LEU A 32 0.09 -10.04 -14.02
C LEU A 32 1.49 -10.49 -14.45
N GLU A 33 1.97 -9.90 -15.53
CA GLU A 33 3.37 -9.95 -15.90
C GLU A 33 4.19 -8.97 -15.03
N PRO A 34 5.52 -9.13 -14.95
CA PRO A 34 6.37 -8.27 -14.13
C PRO A 34 6.28 -6.79 -14.50
N ASP A 35 6.12 -6.46 -15.78
CA ASP A 35 6.07 -5.10 -16.34
C ASP A 35 4.67 -4.49 -16.34
N ASP A 36 3.63 -5.25 -15.99
CA ASP A 36 2.28 -4.72 -15.85
C ASP A 36 2.20 -3.69 -14.73
N LEU A 37 1.46 -2.60 -14.97
CA LEU A 37 1.25 -1.54 -14.00
C LEU A 37 -0.03 -1.78 -13.21
N ILE A 38 0.00 -1.46 -11.91
CA ILE A 38 -1.18 -1.44 -11.05
C ILE A 38 -1.45 -0.03 -10.53
N ILE A 39 -2.73 0.28 -10.39
CA ILE A 39 -3.26 1.38 -9.59
C ILE A 39 -4.34 0.80 -8.69
N HIS A 40 -4.42 1.24 -7.43
CA HIS A 40 -5.33 0.63 -6.47
C HIS A 40 -6.10 1.68 -5.65
N HIS A 41 -7.22 1.24 -5.07
CA HIS A 41 -8.07 2.05 -4.21
C HIS A 41 -7.51 2.14 -2.78
N HIS A 42 -8.29 2.76 -1.88
CA HIS A 42 -7.94 2.97 -0.46
C HIS A 42 -7.64 1.71 0.36
N ARG A 43 -7.95 0.50 -0.14
CA ARG A 43 -7.64 -0.81 0.50
C ARG A 43 -6.55 -1.56 -0.29
N GLY A 44 -5.63 -0.81 -0.87
CA GLY A 44 -4.64 -1.31 -1.81
C GLY A 44 -3.49 -2.13 -1.20
N HIS A 45 -3.33 -2.17 0.13
CA HIS A 45 -2.16 -2.79 0.77
C HIS A 45 -1.89 -4.22 0.31
N GLY A 46 -2.94 -5.03 0.17
CA GLY A 46 -2.80 -6.39 -0.35
C GLY A 46 -2.22 -6.41 -1.76
N HIS A 47 -2.64 -5.49 -2.64
CA HIS A 47 -2.16 -5.40 -4.02
C HIS A 47 -0.71 -4.91 -4.04
N THR A 48 -0.37 -3.91 -3.20
CA THR A 48 1.00 -3.42 -3.04
C THR A 48 1.95 -4.57 -2.63
N ILE A 49 1.56 -5.37 -1.64
CA ILE A 49 2.36 -6.51 -1.17
C ILE A 49 2.43 -7.60 -2.23
N ALA A 50 1.30 -7.94 -2.87
CA ALA A 50 1.24 -9.00 -3.87
C ALA A 50 2.04 -8.67 -5.14
N LYS A 51 2.21 -7.38 -5.48
CA LYS A 51 3.09 -6.90 -6.55
C LYS A 51 4.58 -6.90 -6.17
N GLY A 52 4.91 -7.29 -4.93
CA GLY A 52 6.29 -7.50 -4.48
C GLY A 52 6.89 -6.37 -3.67
N ALA A 53 6.09 -5.43 -3.15
CA ALA A 53 6.61 -4.36 -2.32
C ALA A 53 7.27 -4.87 -1.02
N ASP A 54 8.37 -4.23 -0.63
CA ASP A 54 9.05 -4.45 0.64
C ASP A 54 8.18 -3.92 1.80
N ILE A 55 7.75 -4.85 2.65
CA ILE A 55 6.92 -4.58 3.83
C ILE A 55 7.64 -3.63 4.81
N THR A 56 8.97 -3.64 4.87
CA THR A 56 9.77 -2.75 5.72
C THR A 56 9.62 -1.30 5.27
N LEU A 57 9.75 -1.05 3.97
CA LEU A 57 9.56 0.30 3.40
C LEU A 57 8.10 0.74 3.51
N MET A 58 7.16 -0.19 3.31
CA MET A 58 5.73 0.05 3.52
C MET A 58 5.41 0.47 4.97
N MET A 59 6.00 -0.19 5.96
CA MET A 59 5.84 0.17 7.37
C MET A 59 6.58 1.47 7.73
N ALA A 60 7.71 1.77 7.09
CA ALA A 60 8.37 3.07 7.22
C ALA A 60 7.46 4.20 6.70
N GLU A 61 6.77 3.96 5.59
CA GLU A 61 5.79 4.90 5.01
C GLU A 61 4.60 5.12 5.96
N PHE A 62 4.04 4.06 6.54
CA PHE A 62 2.96 4.15 7.53
C PHE A 62 3.34 5.05 8.71
N LEU A 63 4.59 4.95 9.16
CA LEU A 63 5.12 5.70 10.30
C LEU A 63 5.66 7.09 9.93
N GLY A 64 5.50 7.52 8.67
CA GLY A 64 5.97 8.83 8.21
C GLY A 64 7.50 8.97 8.18
N LYS A 65 8.23 7.87 7.99
CA LYS A 65 9.70 7.87 7.98
C LYS A 65 10.25 8.07 6.57
N GLU A 66 11.40 8.73 6.48
CA GLU A 66 12.08 9.03 5.22
C GLU A 66 12.40 7.80 4.34
N PRO A 67 12.74 6.62 4.88
CA PRO A 67 12.96 5.43 4.07
C PRO A 67 11.69 4.85 3.43
N GLY A 68 10.50 5.39 3.73
CA GLY A 68 9.27 4.94 3.10
C GLY A 68 9.26 5.18 1.59
N TYR A 69 8.46 4.42 0.86
CA TYR A 69 8.30 4.50 -0.60
C TYR A 69 8.08 5.93 -1.13
N CYS A 70 7.36 6.75 -0.37
CA CYS A 70 7.03 8.13 -0.71
C CYS A 70 7.70 9.12 0.25
N ARG A 71 8.79 8.70 0.90
CA ARG A 71 9.52 9.45 1.94
C ARG A 71 8.65 9.85 3.13
N GLY A 72 7.71 8.98 3.51
CA GLY A 72 6.82 9.19 4.64
C GLY A 72 5.69 10.20 4.39
N ARG A 73 5.45 10.59 3.13
CA ARG A 73 4.43 11.59 2.76
C ARG A 73 3.11 10.98 2.31
N GLY A 74 3.13 9.75 1.80
CA GLY A 74 1.95 9.03 1.32
C GLY A 74 1.16 8.36 2.44
N GLY A 75 1.82 8.06 3.56
CA GLY A 75 1.19 7.47 4.73
C GLY A 75 0.61 6.09 4.43
N SER A 76 -0.49 5.72 5.11
CA SER A 76 -1.07 4.40 4.91
C SER A 76 -1.68 4.20 3.53
N MET A 77 -2.37 5.20 2.96
CA MET A 77 -3.15 5.00 1.73
C MET A 77 -2.30 5.11 0.45
N HIS A 78 -1.37 6.07 0.38
CA HIS A 78 -0.74 6.49 -0.88
C HIS A 78 0.67 5.94 -1.03
N ILE A 79 0.83 4.61 -0.91
CA ILE A 79 2.10 3.93 -1.18
C ILE A 79 2.27 3.77 -2.69
N ALA A 80 3.34 4.32 -3.25
CA ALA A 80 3.70 4.18 -4.66
C ALA A 80 5.10 3.58 -4.79
N ASP A 81 5.20 2.43 -5.47
CA ASP A 81 6.45 1.77 -5.85
C ASP A 81 6.56 1.79 -7.37
N ILE A 82 7.06 2.91 -7.91
CA ILE A 82 7.15 3.12 -9.35
C ILE A 82 8.08 2.09 -10.01
N SER A 83 9.16 1.70 -9.34
CA SER A 83 10.07 0.66 -9.81
C SER A 83 9.42 -0.72 -9.91
N GLY A 84 8.54 -1.06 -8.97
CA GLY A 84 7.79 -2.31 -8.95
C GLY A 84 6.49 -2.28 -9.77
N GLY A 85 6.23 -1.22 -10.55
CA GLY A 85 5.01 -1.08 -11.35
C GLY A 85 3.75 -0.75 -10.54
N ASN A 86 3.88 -0.31 -9.28
CA ASN A 86 2.77 0.18 -8.48
C ASN A 86 2.71 1.71 -8.48
N LEU A 87 1.76 2.26 -9.23
CA LEU A 87 1.53 3.71 -9.37
C LEU A 87 0.91 4.33 -8.11
N GLY A 88 0.45 3.50 -7.17
CA GLY A 88 -0.11 3.88 -5.88
C GLY A 88 -1.61 4.04 -5.87
N ALA A 89 -2.09 4.94 -5.01
CA ALA A 89 -3.52 5.16 -4.77
C ALA A 89 -3.92 6.62 -4.90
N THR A 90 -5.10 6.83 -5.47
CA THR A 90 -5.80 8.12 -5.49
C THR A 90 -6.76 8.23 -4.30
N GLY A 91 -6.88 9.44 -3.74
CA GLY A 91 -7.91 9.74 -2.73
C GLY A 91 -9.29 9.99 -3.34
N VAL A 92 -9.38 10.15 -4.67
CA VAL A 92 -10.62 10.38 -5.40
C VAL A 92 -11.15 9.06 -5.91
N VAL A 93 -12.35 8.67 -5.46
CA VAL A 93 -12.95 7.40 -5.87
C VAL A 93 -13.38 7.47 -7.33
N GLY A 94 -12.89 6.55 -8.16
CA GLY A 94 -13.28 6.43 -9.57
C GLY A 94 -12.54 7.34 -10.54
N SER A 95 -11.46 8.00 -10.12
CA SER A 95 -10.57 8.79 -11.00
C SER A 95 -9.61 7.95 -11.82
#